data_AF-A0A512JBT0-F1
#
_entry.id   AF-A0A512JBT0-F1
#
_cell.length_a   1.000
_cell.length_b   1.000
_cell.length_c   1.000
_cell.angle_alpha   90.00
_cell.angle_beta   90.00
_cell.angle_gamma   90.00
#
_symmetry.space_group_name_H-M   'P 1'
#
loop_
_entity.id
_entity.type
_entity.pdbx_description
1 polymer ?
#
loop_
_entity_poly.entity_id
_entity_poly.type
_entity_poly.pdbx_seq_one_letter_code
_entity_poly.pdbx_strand_id
1 'polypeptide(L)'
;MSHQDPRVGRMFRRDSIAAIGAVITVWLIYAFTFWMMRPAFAASGLTGIMIGLGACVLFLNTAAVLAMIRHYGEDRAAIYGTDIYYLDRLRQVRREQGGQP
;
A
#
# COMPACT_ATOMS: atom_id res chain seq x y z
N MET A 1 -7.87 -15.05 22.73
CA MET A 1 -6.52 -14.88 22.13
C MET A 1 -6.65 -15.13 20.63
N SER A 2 -6.79 -14.08 19.83
CA SER A 2 -6.94 -14.17 18.38
C SER A 2 -5.63 -14.62 17.76
N HIS A 3 -5.57 -15.90 17.38
CA HIS A 3 -4.45 -16.47 16.63
C HIS A 3 -4.47 -15.85 15.21
N GLN A 4 -3.86 -14.67 15.04
CA GLN A 4 -3.63 -14.08 13.72
C GLN A 4 -2.68 -15.00 12.95
N ASP A 5 -3.20 -15.67 11.93
CA ASP A 5 -2.47 -16.64 11.13
C ASP A 5 -1.28 -15.94 10.41
N PRO A 6 -0.01 -16.30 10.68
CA PRO A 6 1.18 -15.54 10.26
C PRO A 6 1.42 -15.47 8.74
N ARG A 7 0.56 -16.10 7.93
CA ARG A 7 0.58 -16.03 6.45
C ARG A 7 -0.14 -14.79 5.92
N VAL A 8 -1.21 -14.37 6.58
CA VAL A 8 -2.02 -13.19 6.23
C VAL A 8 -1.24 -11.90 6.41
N GLY A 9 -0.44 -11.81 7.48
CA GLY A 9 0.46 -10.67 7.71
C GLY A 9 1.60 -10.59 6.69
N ARG A 10 2.00 -11.72 6.09
CA ARG A 10 3.12 -11.78 5.14
C ARG A 10 2.74 -11.29 3.75
N MET A 11 1.55 -11.66 3.27
CA MET A 11 1.00 -11.14 2.01
C MET A 11 0.70 -9.64 2.12
N PHE A 12 0.15 -9.20 3.26
CA PHE A 12 -0.06 -7.77 3.53
C PHE A 12 1.19 -6.94 3.47
N ARG A 13 2.24 -7.39 4.17
CA ARG A 13 3.47 -6.64 4.27
C ARG A 13 4.10 -6.49 2.90
N ARG A 14 3.94 -7.48 2.02
CA ARG A 14 4.45 -7.42 0.66
C ARG A 14 3.70 -6.40 -0.21
N ASP A 15 2.38 -6.36 -0.14
CA ASP A 15 1.58 -5.40 -0.91
C ASP A 15 1.77 -3.96 -0.39
N SER A 16 1.85 -3.78 0.93
CA SER A 16 2.18 -2.49 1.53
C SER A 16 3.60 -2.02 1.17
N ILE A 17 4.58 -2.94 1.12
CA ILE A 17 5.93 -2.62 0.64
C ILE A 17 5.91 -2.21 -0.84
N ALA A 18 5.13 -2.91 -1.68
CA ALA A 18 5.00 -2.55 -3.09
C ALA A 18 4.36 -1.17 -3.27
N ALA A 19 3.32 -0.85 -2.50
CA ALA A 19 2.68 0.47 -2.50
C ALA A 19 3.64 1.58 -2.06
N ILE A 20 4.44 1.35 -1.01
CA ILE A 20 5.47 2.29 -0.57
C ILE A 20 6.55 2.44 -1.65
N GLY A 21 6.99 1.35 -2.28
CA GLY A 21 7.95 1.37 -3.38
C GLY A 21 7.45 2.19 -4.58
N ALA A 22 6.16 2.10 -4.90
CA ALA A 22 5.54 2.91 -5.94
C ALA A 22 5.59 4.41 -5.59
N VAL A 23 5.25 4.80 -4.35
CA VAL A 23 5.35 6.19 -3.89
C VAL A 23 6.79 6.71 -3.99
N ILE A 24 7.77 5.92 -3.52
CA ILE A 24 9.20 6.28 -3.63
C ILE A 24 9.59 6.50 -5.09
N THR A 25 9.12 5.65 -6.00
CA THR A 25 9.38 5.77 -7.44
C THR A 25 8.83 7.10 -7.99
N VAL A 26 7.60 7.46 -7.63
CA VAL A 26 7.00 8.75 -8.03
C VAL A 26 7.81 9.93 -7.50
N TRP A 27 8.25 9.88 -6.24
CA TRP A 27 9.13 10.88 -5.63
C TRP A 27 10.43 11.06 -6.42
N LEU A 28 11.09 9.97 -6.80
CA LEU A 28 12.33 10.01 -7.58
C LEU A 28 12.11 10.61 -8.97
N ILE A 29 11.04 10.23 -9.66
CA ILE A 29 10.70 10.77 -10.99
C ILE A 29 10.45 12.28 -10.90
N TYR A 30 9.68 12.74 -9.92
CA TYR A 30 9.42 14.17 -9.73
C TYR A 30 10.70 14.93 -9.38
N ALA A 31 11.51 14.42 -8.45
CA ALA A 31 12.76 15.05 -8.06
C ALA A 31 13.74 15.16 -9.24
N PHE A 32 13.85 14.09 -10.04
CA PHE A 32 14.66 14.07 -11.25
C PHE A 32 14.15 15.07 -12.30
N THR A 33 12.84 15.07 -12.56
CA THR A 33 12.21 16.00 -13.53
C THR A 33 12.42 17.45 -13.11
N PHE A 34 12.20 17.74 -11.82
CA PHE A 34 12.44 19.07 -11.25
C PHE A 34 13.91 19.46 -11.41
N TRP A 35 14.84 18.56 -11.11
CA TRP A 35 16.28 18.79 -11.28
C TRP A 35 16.63 19.16 -12.73
N MET A 36 16.12 18.38 -13.69
CA MET A 36 16.35 18.59 -15.12
C MET A 36 15.77 19.93 -15.61
N MET A 37 14.60 20.33 -15.10
CA MET A 37 13.90 21.55 -15.52
C MET A 37 14.28 22.81 -14.73
N ARG A 38 15.15 22.73 -13.70
CA ARG A 38 15.61 23.89 -12.92
C ARG A 38 16.00 25.12 -13.76
N PRO A 39 16.85 25.01 -14.80
CA PRO A 39 17.23 26.18 -15.60
C PRO A 39 16.04 26.79 -16.36
N ALA A 40 15.11 25.96 -16.85
CA ALA A 40 13.91 26.44 -17.53
C ALA A 40 12.98 27.19 -16.57
N PHE A 41 12.77 26.68 -15.35
CA PHE A 41 11.96 27.35 -14.34
C PHE A 41 12.58 28.64 -13.82
N ALA A 42 13.91 28.68 -13.71
CA ALA A 42 14.65 29.87 -13.33
C ALA A 42 14.52 30.97 -14.40
N ALA A 43 14.64 30.61 -15.69
CA ALA A 43 14.48 31.54 -16.80
C ALA A 43 13.05 32.13 -16.88
N SER A 44 12.03 31.35 -16.51
CA SER A 44 10.63 31.80 -16.52
C SER A 44 10.16 32.43 -15.20
N GLY A 45 10.99 32.45 -14.15
CA GLY A 45 10.60 32.95 -12.81
C GLY A 45 9.53 32.11 -12.10
N LEU A 46 9.27 30.87 -12.54
CA LEU A 46 8.18 30.02 -12.04
C LEU A 46 8.61 29.03 -10.95
N THR A 47 9.87 29.07 -10.53
CA THR A 47 10.46 28.08 -9.62
C THR A 47 9.64 27.89 -8.34
N GLY A 48 9.17 28.97 -7.70
CA GLY A 48 8.37 28.89 -6.48
C GLY A 48 7.03 28.17 -6.68
N ILE A 49 6.32 28.48 -7.77
CA ILE A 49 5.03 27.87 -8.11
C ILE A 49 5.21 26.38 -8.41
N MET A 50 6.25 26.02 -9.17
CA MET A 50 6.54 24.63 -9.53
C MET A 50 6.93 23.78 -8.31
N ILE A 51 7.69 24.35 -7.36
CA ILE A 51 7.97 23.70 -6.08
C ILE A 51 6.67 23.47 -5.30
N GLY A 52 5.81 24.49 -5.19
CA GLY A 52 4.54 24.39 -4.48
C GLY A 52 3.62 23.33 -5.08
N LEU A 53 3.43 23.33 -6.40
CA LEU A 53 2.62 22.34 -7.10
C LEU A 53 3.21 20.93 -6.98
N GLY A 54 4.52 20.77 -7.21
CA GLY A 54 5.20 19.48 -7.09
C GLY A 54 5.09 18.90 -5.68
N ALA A 55 5.32 19.74 -4.66
CA ALA A 55 5.19 19.33 -3.26
C ALA A 55 3.74 18.94 -2.92
N CYS A 56 2.76 19.71 -3.38
CA CYS A 56 1.34 19.40 -3.17
C CYS A 56 0.96 18.04 -3.78
N VAL A 57 1.34 17.80 -5.02
CA VAL A 57 1.05 16.52 -5.71
C VAL A 57 1.70 15.35 -4.98
N LEU A 58 2.99 15.46 -4.63
CA LEU A 58 3.70 14.40 -3.91
C LEU A 58 3.10 14.15 -2.52
N PHE A 59 2.74 15.20 -1.80
CA PHE A 59 2.13 15.10 -0.48
C PHE A 59 0.76 14.42 -0.54
N LEU A 60 -0.13 14.89 -1.43
CA LEU A 60 -1.47 14.31 -1.60
C LEU A 60 -1.40 12.86 -2.08
N ASN A 61 -0.49 12.54 -2.99
CA ASN A 61 -0.28 11.16 -3.45
C ASN A 61 0.19 10.25 -2.31
N THR A 62 1.18 10.70 -1.53
CA THR A 62 1.69 9.96 -0.38
C THR A 62 0.60 9.77 0.68
N ALA A 63 -0.18 10.82 0.96
CA ALA A 63 -1.29 10.77 1.91
C ALA A 63 -2.41 9.82 1.45
N ALA A 64 -2.75 9.81 0.16
CA ALA A 64 -3.75 8.89 -0.39
C ALA A 64 -3.30 7.42 -0.27
N VAL A 65 -2.04 7.12 -0.59
CA VAL A 65 -1.49 5.77 -0.42
C VAL A 65 -1.43 5.37 1.06
N LEU A 66 -1.03 6.29 1.93
CA LEU A 66 -1.01 6.03 3.38
C LEU A 66 -2.42 5.82 3.93
N ALA A 67 -3.40 6.59 3.48
CA ALA A 67 -4.81 6.43 3.83
C ALA A 67 -5.34 5.09 3.33
N MET A 68 -5.00 4.68 2.11
CA MET A 68 -5.30 3.35 1.59
C MET A 68 -4.68 2.27 2.49
N ILE A 69 -3.39 2.34 2.80
CA ILE A 69 -2.74 1.34 3.68
C ILE A 69 -3.38 1.31 5.08
N ARG A 70 -3.72 2.47 5.65
CA ARG A 70 -4.35 2.60 6.97
C ARG A 70 -5.77 2.04 6.98
N HIS A 71 -6.59 2.44 6.01
CA HIS A 71 -7.99 2.00 5.89
C HIS A 71 -8.07 0.49 5.63
N TYR A 72 -7.16 -0.07 4.83
CA TYR A 72 -7.04 -1.52 4.64
C TYR A 72 -6.63 -2.27 5.92
N GLY A 73 -6.02 -1.60 6.91
CA GLY A 73 -5.76 -2.14 8.24
C GLY A 73 -7.00 -2.19 9.12
N GLU A 74 -7.88 -1.18 9.02
CA GLU A 74 -9.15 -1.10 9.75
C GLU A 74 -10.20 -2.06 9.16
N ASP A 75 -10.27 -2.20 7.82
CA ASP A 75 -11.19 -3.13 7.12
C ASP A 75 -10.71 -4.61 7.14
N ARG A 76 -9.44 -4.85 7.46
CA ARG A 76 -8.87 -6.21 7.57
C ARG A 76 -9.54 -7.06 8.63
N ALA A 77 -10.01 -6.45 9.72
CA ALA A 77 -10.69 -7.18 10.79
C ALA A 77 -12.02 -7.79 10.33
N ALA A 78 -12.70 -7.16 9.37
CA ALA A 78 -13.97 -7.63 8.83
C ALA A 78 -13.79 -8.66 7.71
N ILE A 79 -12.90 -8.42 6.74
CA ILE A 79 -12.79 -9.27 5.53
C ILE A 79 -11.95 -10.54 5.80
N TYR A 80 -10.84 -10.46 6.55
CA TYR A 80 -10.00 -11.63 6.80
C TYR A 80 -10.59 -12.61 7.81
N GLY A 81 -11.53 -12.17 8.66
CA GLY A 81 -12.26 -13.09 9.55
C GLY A 81 -13.07 -14.12 8.75
N THR A 82 -13.74 -13.66 7.69
CA THR A 82 -14.58 -14.50 6.83
C THR A 82 -13.75 -15.48 6.00
N ASP A 83 -12.65 -15.04 5.40
CA ASP A 83 -11.83 -15.89 4.53
C ASP A 83 -11.07 -16.97 5.33
N ILE A 84 -10.57 -16.63 6.53
CA ILE A 84 -9.97 -17.61 7.45
C ILE A 84 -11.02 -18.62 7.95
N TYR A 85 -12.24 -18.17 8.26
CA TYR A 85 -13.34 -19.04 8.65
C TYR A 85 -13.66 -20.10 7.58
N TYR A 86 -13.71 -19.70 6.30
CA TYR A 86 -13.96 -20.65 5.20
C TYR A 86 -12.78 -21.60 4.96
N LEU A 87 -11.53 -21.12 5.05
CA LEU A 87 -10.34 -21.95 4.94
C LEU A 87 -10.25 -23.00 6.07
N ASP A 88 -10.60 -22.62 7.29
CA ASP A 88 -10.66 -23.56 8.42
C ASP A 88 -11.81 -24.55 8.30
N ARG A 89 -12.98 -24.12 7.80
CA ARG A 89 -14.08 -25.03 7.45
C ARG A 89 -13.67 -26.05 6.40
N LEU A 90 -12.98 -25.63 5.34
CA LEU A 90 -12.47 -26.54 4.30
C LEU A 90 -11.42 -27.52 4.86
N ARG A 91 -10.59 -27.08 5.80
CA ARG A 91 -9.64 -27.95 6.52
C ARG A 91 -10.33 -28.95 7.45
N GLN A 92 -11.36 -28.52 8.17
CA GLN A 92 -12.18 -29.40 9.02
C GLN A 92 -12.89 -30.45 8.17
N VAL A 93 -13.56 -30.05 7.10
CA VAL A 93 -14.22 -30.97 6.15
C VAL A 93 -13.22 -31.98 5.59
N ARG A 94 -12.01 -31.56 5.22
CA ARG A 94 -10.96 -32.47 4.75
C ARG A 94 -10.48 -33.46 5.83
N ARG A 95 -10.42 -33.03 7.10
CA ARG A 95 -10.05 -33.90 8.23
C ARG A 95 -11.16 -34.88 8.57
N GLU A 96 -12.41 -34.45 8.47
CA GLU A 96 -13.60 -35.29 8.68
C GLU A 96 -13.77 -36.32 7.54
N GLN A 97 -13.50 -35.93 6.28
CA GLN A 97 -13.53 -36.82 5.13
C GLN A 97 -12.31 -37.75 5.04
N GLY A 98 -11.14 -37.33 5.51
CA GLY A 98 -9.93 -38.16 5.60
C GLY A 98 -9.89 -39.06 6.85
N GLY A 99 -10.90 -39.01 7.71
CA GLY A 99 -11.02 -39.76 8.95
C GLY A 99 -12.16 -40.79 8.98
N GLN A 100 -12.84 -41.02 7.85
CA GLN A 100 -13.78 -42.14 7.73
C GLN A 100 -13.03 -43.35 7.17
N PRO A 101 -12.97 -44.49 7.91
CA PRO A 101 -12.38 -45.74 7.42
C PRO A 101 -13.16 -46.35 6.26
#